data_AF-A0A7S3L550-F1
#
_entry.id   AF-A0A7S3L550-F1
#
_cell.length_a   1.000
_cell.length_b   1.000
_cell.length_c   1.000
_cell.angle_alpha   90.00
_cell.angle_beta   90.00
_cell.angle_gamma   90.00
#
_symmetry.space_group_name_H-M   'P 1'
#
loop_
_entity.id
_entity.type
_entity.pdbx_description
1 polymer ?
#
loop_
_entity_poly.entity_id
_entity_poly.type
_entity_poly.pdbx_seq_one_letter_code
_entity_poly.pdbx_strand_id
1 'polypeptide(L)'
;GKGAILETTSVLGPALSVSQSPKTGKNLMTLASDDKSFEFHLQLADVSQIAILEKETPMKTMRIIRVLGAEGQSMCSLILADQSDSAIQWFHGLVGEYGAT
;
A
#
# COMPACT_ATOMS: atom_id res chain seq x y z
N GLY A 1 -4.87 -11.03 -8.39
CA GLY A 1 -5.75 -11.47 -9.50
C GLY A 1 -6.60 -12.63 -9.03
N LYS A 2 -7.70 -12.98 -9.71
CA LYS A 2 -8.66 -14.06 -9.35
C LYS A 2 -8.04 -15.48 -9.40
N GLY A 3 -6.96 -15.71 -8.66
CA GLY A 3 -6.20 -16.97 -8.64
C GLY A 3 -4.72 -16.85 -8.27
N ALA A 4 -4.17 -15.64 -8.10
CA ALA A 4 -2.78 -15.44 -7.69
C ALA A 4 -2.64 -14.24 -6.75
N ILE A 5 -1.91 -14.47 -5.65
CA ILE A 5 -1.40 -13.44 -4.75
C ILE A 5 0.08 -13.29 -5.09
N LEU A 6 0.50 -12.07 -5.37
CA LEU A 6 1.91 -11.72 -5.50
C LEU A 6 2.27 -10.90 -4.27
N GLU A 7 3.24 -11.40 -3.50
CA GLU A 7 3.79 -10.72 -2.33
C GLU A 7 5.27 -10.45 -2.57
N THR A 8 5.73 -9.28 -2.14
CA THR A 8 7.14 -8.92 -2.14
C THR A 8 7.48 -8.26 -0.81
N THR A 9 8.72 -8.43 -0.36
CA THR A 9 9.29 -7.75 0.81
C THR A 9 10.25 -6.64 0.41
N SER A 10 10.32 -6.29 -0.88
CA SER A 10 11.14 -5.17 -1.36
C SER A 10 10.68 -3.87 -0.72
N VAL A 11 11.63 -3.00 -0.41
CA VAL A 11 11.34 -1.63 0.02
C VAL A 11 10.58 -0.93 -1.10
N LEU A 12 9.47 -0.28 -0.73
CA LEU A 12 8.71 0.55 -1.65
C LEU A 12 9.36 1.93 -1.72
N GLY A 13 9.72 2.36 -2.92
CA GLY A 13 10.45 3.61 -3.12
C GLY A 13 11.97 3.43 -3.08
N PRO A 14 12.73 4.53 -3.12
CA PRO A 14 12.29 5.91 -2.88
C PRO A 14 11.67 6.60 -4.09
N ALA A 15 11.75 6.01 -5.28
CA ALA A 15 11.24 6.62 -6.49
C ALA A 15 9.71 6.61 -6.51
N LEU A 16 9.11 7.80 -6.42
CA LEU A 16 7.68 8.04 -6.63
C LEU A 16 7.49 8.91 -7.86
N SER A 17 6.60 8.50 -8.77
CA SER A 17 6.18 9.33 -9.89
C SER A 17 4.69 9.19 -10.16
N VAL A 18 4.10 10.22 -10.78
CA VAL A 18 2.72 10.19 -11.28
C VAL A 18 2.74 10.50 -12.76
N SER A 19 2.16 9.61 -13.55
CA SER A 19 2.04 9.75 -15.00
C SER A 19 0.62 9.44 -15.45
N GLN A 20 0.33 9.58 -16.74
CA GLN A 20 -0.93 9.10 -17.32
C GLN A 20 -0.71 7.72 -17.94
N SER A 21 -1.58 6.77 -17.61
CA SER A 21 -1.59 5.45 -18.22
C SER A 21 -1.90 5.57 -19.71
N PRO A 22 -1.05 5.09 -20.63
CA PRO A 22 -1.31 5.18 -22.06
C PRO A 22 -2.52 4.33 -22.49
N LYS A 23 -2.90 3.33 -21.67
CA LYS A 23 -4.02 2.42 -21.95
C LYS A 23 -5.38 3.01 -21.56
N THR A 24 -5.41 3.80 -20.49
CA THR A 24 -6.67 4.23 -19.86
C THR A 24 -6.82 5.74 -19.77
N GLY A 25 -5.76 6.51 -20.01
CA GLY A 25 -5.71 7.96 -19.86
C GLY A 25 -5.77 8.46 -18.42
N LYS A 26 -5.96 7.59 -17.42
CA LYS A 26 -6.07 8.01 -16.01
C LYS A 26 -4.69 8.12 -15.35
N ASN A 27 -4.65 8.89 -14.26
CA ASN A 27 -3.44 9.04 -13.44
C ASN A 27 -3.01 7.70 -12.83
N LEU A 28 -1.72 7.39 -12.99
CA LEU A 28 -1.04 6.20 -12.50
C LEU A 28 0.09 6.65 -11.59
N MET A 29 0.04 6.24 -10.32
CA MET A 29 1.16 6.37 -9.39
C MET A 29 2.08 5.17 -9.55
N THR A 30 3.38 5.42 -9.63
CA THR A 30 4.42 4.39 -9.64
C THR A 30 5.34 4.57 -8.45
N LEU A 31 5.52 3.50 -7.68
CA LEU A 31 6.57 3.35 -6.68
C LEU A 31 7.58 2.34 -7.22
N ALA A 32 8.87 2.68 -7.22
CA ALA A 32 9.92 1.78 -7.67
C ALA A 32 11.06 1.71 -6.65
N SER A 33 11.69 0.54 -6.56
CA SER A 33 12.95 0.39 -5.83
C SER A 33 14.06 1.23 -6.47
N ASP A 34 15.13 1.52 -5.71
CA ASP A 34 16.29 2.28 -6.21
C ASP A 34 16.85 1.74 -7.52
N ASP A 35 16.96 0.41 -7.61
CA ASP A 35 17.47 -0.32 -8.76
C ASP A 35 16.40 -0.64 -9.82
N LYS A 36 15.15 -0.25 -9.57
CA LYS A 36 13.96 -0.54 -10.40
C LYS A 36 13.75 -2.03 -10.68
N SER A 37 14.29 -2.91 -9.85
CA SER A 37 14.03 -4.36 -9.91
C SER A 37 12.57 -4.70 -9.56
N PHE A 38 11.91 -3.80 -8.82
CA PHE A 38 10.50 -3.89 -8.52
C PHE A 38 9.80 -2.56 -8.78
N GLU A 39 8.66 -2.62 -9.47
CA GLU A 39 7.75 -1.50 -9.67
C GLU A 39 6.34 -1.88 -9.19
N PHE A 40 5.73 -0.97 -8.46
CA PHE A 40 4.34 -1.03 -8.03
C PHE A 40 3.57 0.13 -8.65
N HIS A 41 2.54 -0.21 -9.43
CA HIS A 41 1.68 0.78 -10.06
C HIS A 41 0.29 0.77 -9.46
N LEU A 42 -0.24 1.95 -9.15
CA LEU A 42 -1.59 2.14 -8.64
C LEU A 42 -2.33 3.16 -9.49
N GLN A 43 -3.45 2.74 -10.07
CA GLN A 43 -4.34 3.62 -10.79
C GLN A 43 -5.17 4.45 -9.80
N LEU A 44 -4.74 5.70 -9.57
CA LEU A 44 -5.27 6.54 -8.49
C LEU A 44 -6.77 6.80 -8.61
N ALA A 45 -7.26 6.96 -9.83
CA ALA A 45 -8.67 7.22 -10.10
C ALA A 45 -9.60 6.03 -9.78
N ASP A 46 -9.05 4.84 -9.56
CA ASP A 46 -9.82 3.65 -9.19
C ASP A 46 -9.79 3.38 -7.68
N VAL A 47 -9.02 4.17 -6.92
CA VAL A 47 -8.98 4.13 -5.46
C VAL A 47 -10.17 4.90 -4.90
N SER A 48 -10.98 4.24 -4.07
CA SER A 48 -12.11 4.87 -3.39
C SER A 48 -11.77 5.22 -1.94
N GLN A 49 -10.96 4.40 -1.28
CA GLN A 49 -10.69 4.50 0.14
C GLN A 49 -9.33 3.86 0.48
N ILE A 50 -8.68 4.40 1.50
CA ILE A 50 -7.55 3.78 2.17
C ILE A 50 -7.97 3.44 3.60
N ALA A 51 -7.71 2.21 4.03
CA ALA A 51 -7.94 1.77 5.39
C ALA A 51 -6.59 1.46 6.05
N ILE A 52 -6.33 2.08 7.21
CA ILE A 52 -5.13 1.84 8.01
C ILE A 52 -5.59 1.04 9.23
N LEU A 53 -5.11 -0.20 9.37
CA LEU A 53 -5.63 -1.13 10.37
C LEU A 53 -4.55 -2.03 10.97
N GLU A 54 -4.78 -2.43 12.22
CA GLU A 54 -4.04 -3.50 12.86
C GLU A 54 -4.88 -4.78 12.86
N LYS A 55 -4.23 -5.92 12.61
CA LYS A 55 -4.85 -7.24 12.65
C LYS A 55 -4.01 -8.17 13.50
N GLU A 56 -4.58 -8.63 14.61
CA GLU A 56 -3.97 -9.68 15.41
C GLU A 56 -4.04 -11.02 14.66
N THR A 57 -2.91 -11.73 14.66
CA THR A 57 -2.81 -13.12 14.20
C THR A 57 -2.16 -13.95 15.31
N PRO A 58 -2.28 -15.29 15.29
CA PRO A 58 -1.63 -16.13 16.29
C PRO A 58 -0.11 -15.93 16.41
N MET A 59 0.54 -15.39 15.38
CA MET A 59 1.99 -15.21 15.35
C MET A 59 2.43 -13.77 15.68
N LYS A 60 1.66 -12.77 15.26
CA LYS A 60 2.00 -11.34 15.42
C LYS A 60 0.83 -10.40 15.12
N THR A 61 0.94 -9.15 15.56
CA THR A 61 0.10 -8.05 15.08
C THR A 61 0.60 -7.57 13.72
N MET A 62 -0.26 -7.62 12.71
CA MET A 62 0.02 -7.06 11.39
C MET A 62 -0.48 -5.62 11.33
N ARG A 63 0.37 -4.71 10.83
CA ARG A 63 0.04 -3.31 10.57
C ARG A 63 -0.10 -3.12 9.07
N ILE A 64 -1.30 -2.79 8.62
CA ILE A 64 -1.71 -2.90 7.22
C ILE A 64 -2.29 -1.57 6.74
N ILE A 65 -1.79 -1.09 5.61
CA ILE A 65 -2.46 -0.07 4.79
C ILE A 65 -3.13 -0.80 3.63
N ARG A 66 -4.45 -0.77 3.58
CA ARG A 66 -5.23 -1.42 2.54
C ARG A 66 -5.83 -0.38 1.60
N VAL A 67 -5.55 -0.54 0.31
CA VAL A 67 -6.11 0.30 -0.75
C VAL A 67 -7.34 -0.38 -1.31
N LEU A 68 -8.47 0.31 -1.29
CA LEU A 68 -9.78 -0.19 -1.69
C LEU A 68 -10.28 0.54 -2.94
N GLY A 69 -10.98 -0.19 -3.80
CA GLY A 69 -11.69 0.37 -4.95
C GLY A 69 -13.19 0.59 -4.69
N ALA A 70 -13.93 1.00 -5.72
CA ALA A 70 -15.30 1.53 -5.60
C ALA A 70 -16.33 0.65 -4.85
N GLU A 71 -16.14 -0.68 -4.77
CA GLU A 71 -17.04 -1.62 -4.09
C GLU A 71 -16.42 -2.19 -2.79
N GLY A 72 -15.38 -1.55 -2.27
CA GLY A 72 -14.64 -2.03 -1.09
C GLY A 72 -13.73 -3.22 -1.38
N GLN A 73 -13.57 -3.63 -2.64
CA GLN A 73 -12.62 -4.65 -3.02
C GLN A 73 -11.19 -4.18 -2.77
N SER A 74 -10.38 -5.05 -2.17
CA SER A 74 -8.96 -4.77 -1.96
C SER A 74 -8.22 -4.76 -3.30
N MET A 75 -7.60 -3.62 -3.63
CA MET A 75 -6.71 -3.48 -4.78
C MET A 75 -5.31 -3.96 -4.43
N CYS A 76 -4.79 -3.55 -3.28
CA CYS A 76 -3.54 -4.04 -2.71
C CYS A 76 -3.52 -3.85 -1.18
N SER A 77 -2.53 -4.45 -0.53
CA SER A 77 -2.25 -4.21 0.89
C SER A 77 -0.74 -4.03 1.07
N LEU A 78 -0.37 -2.98 1.79
CA LEU A 78 1.00 -2.73 2.22
C LEU A 78 1.09 -3.16 3.69
N ILE A 79 2.02 -4.04 4.00
CA ILE A 79 2.18 -4.60 5.34
C ILE A 79 3.51 -4.10 5.88
N LEU A 80 3.48 -3.49 7.06
CA LEU A 80 4.71 -3.06 7.72
C LEU A 80 5.52 -4.30 8.14
N ALA A 81 6.65 -4.50 7.47
CA ALA A 81 7.53 -5.62 7.73
C ALA A 81 8.35 -5.41 9.02
N ASP A 82 8.86 -4.19 9.21
CA ASP A 82 9.65 -3.82 10.39
C ASP A 82 8.79 -3.84 11.67
N GLN A 83 9.30 -4.50 12.71
CA GLN A 83 8.66 -4.63 14.02
C GLN A 83 9.38 -3.80 15.10
N SER A 84 10.31 -2.93 14.71
CA SER A 84 10.94 -1.98 15.62
C SER A 84 9.93 -1.01 16.22
N ASP A 85 10.15 -0.58 17.47
CA ASP A 85 9.28 0.39 18.14
C ASP A 85 9.15 1.68 17.34
N SER A 86 10.23 2.13 16.68
CA SER A 86 10.21 3.30 15.81
C SER A 86 9.28 3.15 14.60
N ALA A 87 9.27 1.97 13.96
CA ALA A 87 8.38 1.72 12.82
C ALA A 87 6.92 1.62 13.27
N ILE A 88 6.68 1.06 14.46
CA ILE A 88 5.36 0.98 15.08
C ILE A 88 4.84 2.38 15.42
N GLN A 89 5.65 3.22 16.05
CA GLN A 89 5.31 4.61 16.37
C GLN A 89 5.02 5.42 15.11
N TRP A 90 5.81 5.24 14.05
CA TRP A 90 5.54 5.85 12.75
C TRP A 90 4.17 5.44 12.20
N PHE A 91 3.84 4.14 12.25
CA PHE A 91 2.54 3.65 11.80
C PHE A 91 1.38 4.22 12.63
N HIS A 92 1.52 4.29 13.95
CA HIS A 92 0.53 4.94 14.83
C HIS A 92 0.40 6.43 14.55
N GLY A 93 1.48 7.10 14.14
CA GLY A 93 1.44 8.47 13.63
C GLY A 93 0.55 8.59 12.40
N LEU A 94 0.67 7.68 11.43
CA LEU A 94 -0.22 7.64 10.25
C LEU A 94 -1.69 7.42 10.64
N VAL A 95 -1.95 6.53 11.61
CA VAL A 95 -3.31 6.32 12.14
C VAL A 95 -3.84 7.61 12.78
N GLY A 96 -3.03 8.31 13.57
CA GLY A 96 -3.44 9.57 14.19
C GLY A 96 -3.69 10.71 13.20
N GLU A 97 -2.95 10.76 12.10
CA GLU A 97 -3.06 11.82 11.08
C GLU A 97 -4.17 11.54 10.06
N TYR A 98 -4.28 10.30 9.59
CA TYR A 98 -5.14 9.91 8.46
C TYR A 98 -6.24 8.91 8.81
N GLY A 99 -6.17 8.28 9.99
CA GLY A 99 -7.23 7.42 10.49
C GLY A 99 -8.45 8.26 10.84
N ALA A 100 -9.53 8.11 10.07
CA ALA A 100 -10.83 8.63 10.48
C ALA A 100 -11.27 7.91 11.77
N THR A 101 -11.78 8.68 12.74
CA THR A 101 -12.50 8.15 13.91
C THR A 101 -13.90 7.68 13.53
#